data_AF-A0A524MQH8-F1
#
_entry.id   AF-A0A524MQH8-F1
#
_cell.length_a   1.000
_cell.length_b   1.000
_cell.length_c   1.000
_cell.angle_alpha   90.00
_cell.angle_beta   90.00
_cell.angle_gamma   90.00
#
_symmetry.space_group_name_H-M   'P 1'
#
loop_
_entity.id
_entity.type
_entity.pdbx_description
1 polymer ?
#
loop_
_entity_poly.entity_id
_entity_poly.type
_entity_poly.pdbx_seq_one_letter_code
_entity_poly.pdbx_strand_id
1 'polypeptide(L)'
;LPEIRRFIDENLTHDELKRRKTATVCYLINELKFRVGDEKDEEEEADTVGASSLRAEHICFNEDDTVTFDFLGKDSVRLLLTAKLDEKVVKNLKEFMKSSDGNTLFDEVNSSVVSEFLDEVMKGISAKVFRTCHATDAVESKLKEVAVSNDAPEYFKKHIATLANLEAAITCNHKRTISASWQQSLEHQKERLKERRKKTRENTRIYKQRVLDTNAKFEERVVNYEAKLEDDKAKLLEYQKELEQREKDGKSLEGVKKRVASKKKTISTGRKRIRDLKAKHRESIEKLKEKLENRQQRDKEMIEKTELQIEARELTRDYNLGTSLKSYVDPRVYLEWGKRVDYDWRNYYSSTLEKKFNWMDPKPAEEEAQ
;
A
#
# COMPACT_ATOMS: atom_id res chain seq x y z
N LEU A 1 24.09 -5.43 20.11
CA LEU A 1 23.59 -6.83 19.94
C LEU A 1 24.70 -7.88 19.92
N PRO A 2 25.79 -7.77 19.13
CA PRO A 2 26.80 -8.82 19.06
C PRO A 2 27.43 -9.19 20.42
N GLU A 3 27.75 -8.19 21.25
CA GLU A 3 28.31 -8.40 22.59
C GLU A 3 27.34 -9.14 23.52
N ILE A 4 26.05 -8.80 23.48
CA ILE A 4 25.01 -9.46 24.26
C ILE A 4 24.83 -10.91 23.82
N ARG A 5 24.87 -11.19 22.51
CA ARG A 5 24.77 -12.55 21.98
C ARG A 5 25.95 -13.41 22.45
N ARG A 6 27.16 -12.86 22.43
CA ARG A 6 28.35 -13.54 22.95
C ARG A 6 28.22 -13.82 24.45
N PHE A 7 27.79 -12.83 25.23
CA PHE A 7 27.56 -13.00 26.67
C PHE A 7 26.51 -14.06 26.98
N ILE A 8 25.41 -14.10 26.22
CA ILE A 8 24.41 -15.17 26.35
C ILE A 8 25.06 -16.53 26.09
N ASP A 9 25.80 -16.68 24.99
CA ASP A 9 26.44 -17.95 24.61
C ASP A 9 27.44 -18.45 25.65
N GLU A 10 28.26 -17.55 26.21
CA GLU A 10 29.23 -17.85 27.27
C GLU A 10 28.54 -18.36 28.56
N ASN A 11 27.31 -17.91 28.83
CA ASN A 11 26.56 -18.30 30.02
C ASN A 11 25.62 -19.49 29.81
N LEU A 12 25.49 -20.02 28.59
CA LEU A 12 24.69 -21.23 28.32
C LEU A 12 25.25 -22.48 29.00
N THR A 13 26.52 -22.49 29.37
CA THR A 13 27.19 -23.61 30.07
C THR A 13 27.63 -23.23 31.48
N HIS A 14 27.07 -22.17 32.06
CA HIS A 14 27.47 -21.69 33.38
C HIS A 14 27.13 -22.73 34.49
N ASP A 15 27.98 -22.81 35.52
CA ASP A 15 27.84 -23.76 36.62
C ASP A 15 26.63 -23.44 37.52
N GLU A 16 26.40 -22.16 37.77
CA GLU A 16 25.22 -21.68 38.49
C GLU A 16 23.94 -21.89 37.66
N LEU A 17 23.03 -22.72 38.19
CA LEU A 17 21.80 -23.13 37.50
C LEU A 17 20.91 -21.96 37.11
N LYS A 18 20.68 -21.01 38.05
CA LYS A 18 19.84 -19.84 37.80
C LYS A 18 20.37 -19.01 36.63
N ARG A 19 21.69 -18.75 36.62
CA ARG A 19 22.37 -18.02 35.54
C ARG A 19 22.27 -18.75 34.20
N ARG A 20 22.43 -20.07 34.20
CA ARG A 20 22.27 -20.91 32.99
C ARG A 20 20.82 -20.90 32.46
N LYS A 21 19.82 -20.95 33.34
CA LYS A 21 18.40 -20.77 32.99
C LYS A 21 18.15 -19.39 32.39
N THR A 22 18.64 -18.32 33.01
CA THR A 22 18.50 -16.95 32.50
C THR A 22 19.14 -16.77 31.12
N ALA A 23 20.35 -17.31 30.90
CA ALA A 23 21.00 -17.30 29.60
C ALA A 23 20.17 -18.05 28.54
N THR A 24 19.61 -19.21 28.90
CA THR A 24 18.73 -19.99 28.02
C THR A 24 17.47 -19.22 27.64
N VAL A 25 16.82 -18.53 28.60
CA VAL A 25 15.67 -17.65 28.34
C VAL A 25 16.05 -16.50 27.41
N CYS A 26 17.19 -15.84 27.64
CA CYS A 26 17.70 -14.77 26.78
C CYS A 26 17.96 -15.26 25.35
N TYR A 27 18.50 -16.47 25.19
CA TYR A 27 18.69 -17.10 23.89
C TYR A 27 17.33 -17.27 23.17
N LEU A 28 16.31 -17.82 23.83
CA LEU A 28 14.98 -18.02 23.23
C LEU A 28 14.35 -16.67 22.83
N ILE A 29 14.51 -15.63 23.63
CA ILE A 29 14.02 -14.27 23.31
C ILE A 29 14.73 -13.71 22.07
N ASN A 30 16.06 -13.85 21.99
CA ASN A 30 16.82 -13.29 20.87
C ASN A 30 16.66 -14.10 19.57
N GLU A 31 16.72 -15.43 19.64
CA GLU A 31 16.72 -16.31 18.46
C GLU A 31 15.30 -16.64 17.98
N LEU A 32 14.36 -16.83 18.89
CA LEU A 32 12.96 -17.18 18.55
C LEU A 32 11.99 -16.01 18.69
N LYS A 33 12.46 -14.84 19.14
CA LYS A 33 11.71 -13.57 19.22
C LYS A 33 10.51 -13.69 20.18
N PHE A 34 10.62 -14.59 21.15
CA PHE A 34 9.63 -14.77 22.20
C PHE A 34 9.53 -13.53 23.09
N ARG A 35 8.35 -13.35 23.68
CA ARG A 35 8.20 -12.42 24.81
C ARG A 35 8.77 -13.08 26.06
N VAL A 36 9.14 -12.29 27.07
CA VAL A 36 9.61 -12.81 28.37
C VAL A 36 8.51 -13.67 29.00
N GLY A 37 7.37 -13.08 29.34
CA GLY A 37 6.27 -13.78 30.00
C GLY A 37 6.60 -14.12 31.45
N ASP A 38 6.10 -13.30 32.36
CA ASP A 38 6.16 -13.59 33.79
C ASP A 38 5.00 -14.51 34.18
N GLU A 39 5.14 -15.23 35.29
CA GLU A 39 4.08 -16.07 35.85
C GLU A 39 2.84 -15.23 36.16
N LYS A 40 1.68 -15.84 35.95
CA LYS A 40 0.36 -15.22 36.10
C LYS A 40 -0.45 -16.01 37.11
N ASP A 41 -1.39 -15.34 37.75
CA ASP A 41 -2.39 -15.99 38.57
C ASP A 41 -3.38 -16.74 37.66
N GLU A 42 -3.33 -18.08 37.70
CA GLU A 42 -4.16 -18.96 36.86
C GLU A 42 -5.66 -18.89 37.21
N GLU A 43 -6.03 -18.34 38.37
CA GLU A 43 -7.42 -18.16 38.78
C GLU A 43 -8.03 -16.87 38.20
N GLU A 44 -7.21 -15.85 37.93
CA GLU A 44 -7.66 -14.53 37.48
C GLU A 44 -7.35 -14.26 35.99
N GLU A 45 -6.35 -14.92 35.43
CA GLU A 45 -5.86 -14.65 34.07
C GLU A 45 -5.88 -15.88 33.15
N ALA A 46 -6.00 -15.63 31.85
CA ALA A 46 -5.87 -16.68 30.85
C ALA A 46 -4.45 -17.28 30.90
N ASP A 47 -4.36 -18.62 30.96
CA ASP A 47 -3.11 -19.38 30.89
C ASP A 47 -2.39 -19.06 29.57
N THR A 48 -1.41 -18.17 29.67
CA THR A 48 -0.65 -17.63 28.56
C THR A 48 0.80 -17.53 28.98
N VAL A 49 1.70 -18.01 28.13
CA VAL A 49 3.11 -18.15 28.48
C VAL A 49 4.04 -17.34 27.58
N GLY A 50 5.24 -17.05 28.09
CA GLY A 50 6.37 -16.55 27.33
C GLY A 50 7.60 -17.42 27.55
N ALA A 51 8.77 -16.92 27.15
CA ALA A 51 10.05 -17.60 27.26
C ALA A 51 10.41 -18.06 28.68
N SER A 52 10.20 -17.23 29.72
CA SER A 52 10.51 -17.60 31.12
C SER A 52 9.46 -18.50 31.76
N SER A 53 8.21 -18.47 31.28
CA SER A 53 7.12 -19.26 31.86
C SER A 53 6.79 -20.52 31.03
N LEU A 54 7.71 -21.00 30.19
CA LEU A 54 7.53 -22.25 29.45
C LEU A 54 7.42 -23.44 30.40
N ARG A 55 6.63 -24.44 30.00
CA ARG A 55 6.40 -25.71 30.70
C ARG A 55 6.80 -26.87 29.78
N ALA A 56 6.99 -28.05 30.35
CA ALA A 56 7.50 -29.20 29.58
C ALA A 56 6.56 -29.60 28.43
N GLU A 57 5.26 -29.46 28.63
CA GLU A 57 4.22 -29.72 27.63
C GLU A 57 4.29 -28.80 26.40
N HIS A 58 4.93 -27.63 26.50
CA HIS A 58 5.06 -26.68 25.40
C HIS A 58 6.19 -26.99 24.42
N ILE A 59 7.02 -27.99 24.72
CA ILE A 59 8.26 -28.26 23.97
C ILE A 59 8.28 -29.72 23.51
N CYS A 60 8.46 -29.91 22.20
CA CYS A 60 8.64 -31.22 21.59
C CYS A 60 9.99 -31.29 20.85
N PHE A 61 10.77 -32.33 21.12
CA PHE A 61 12.02 -32.61 20.39
C PHE A 61 11.72 -33.59 19.26
N ASN A 62 12.05 -33.19 18.02
CA ASN A 62 11.77 -33.97 16.83
C ASN A 62 12.96 -34.88 16.46
N GLU A 63 12.73 -35.85 15.56
CA GLU A 63 13.75 -36.78 15.08
C GLU A 63 14.81 -36.13 14.17
N ASP A 64 14.51 -34.96 13.60
CA ASP A 64 15.35 -34.22 12.65
C ASP A 64 16.24 -33.14 13.31
N ASP A 65 16.52 -33.30 14.61
CA ASP A 65 17.26 -32.34 15.46
C ASP A 65 16.60 -30.95 15.59
N THR A 66 15.31 -30.83 15.27
CA THR A 66 14.54 -29.60 15.51
C THR A 66 13.72 -29.66 16.80
N VAL A 67 13.36 -28.49 17.31
CA VAL A 67 12.52 -28.32 18.50
C VAL A 67 11.26 -27.55 18.11
N THR A 68 10.11 -28.12 18.42
CA THR A 68 8.80 -27.48 18.24
C THR A 68 8.32 -26.89 19.56
N PHE A 69 7.95 -25.62 19.52
CA PHE A 69 7.29 -24.90 20.59
C PHE A 69 5.81 -24.71 20.24
N ASP A 70 4.91 -25.15 21.12
CA ASP A 70 3.46 -25.04 20.94
C ASP A 70 2.80 -24.56 22.23
N PHE A 71 2.39 -23.29 22.26
CA PHE A 71 1.78 -22.70 23.44
C PHE A 71 0.89 -21.50 23.11
N LEU A 72 0.02 -21.11 24.05
CA LEU A 72 -0.76 -19.88 23.95
C LEU A 72 0.05 -18.71 24.51
N GLY A 73 0.37 -17.74 23.66
CA GLY A 73 1.06 -16.52 24.09
C GLY A 73 0.08 -15.42 24.51
N LYS A 74 0.59 -14.19 24.62
CA LYS A 74 -0.22 -13.00 24.88
C LYS A 74 -1.49 -12.95 24.02
N ASP A 75 -2.60 -12.52 24.61
CA ASP A 75 -3.92 -12.41 23.96
C ASP A 75 -4.45 -13.79 23.50
N SER A 76 -3.99 -14.87 24.12
CA SER A 76 -4.32 -16.28 23.83
C SER A 76 -4.08 -16.68 22.37
N VAL A 77 -3.08 -16.07 21.73
CA VAL A 77 -2.70 -16.38 20.36
C VAL A 77 -1.72 -17.54 20.37
N ARG A 78 -2.08 -18.66 19.72
CA ARG A 78 -1.23 -19.83 19.60
C ARG A 78 0.06 -19.52 18.83
N LEU A 79 1.18 -19.83 19.45
CA LEU A 79 2.49 -19.86 18.82
C LEU A 79 2.85 -21.31 18.56
N LEU A 80 2.99 -21.67 17.28
CA LEU A 80 3.52 -22.94 16.83
C LEU A 80 4.78 -22.65 16.00
N LEU A 81 5.95 -22.98 16.54
CA LEU A 81 7.24 -22.67 15.94
C LEU A 81 8.18 -23.87 16.03
N THR A 82 8.70 -24.32 14.89
CA THR A 82 9.76 -25.34 14.83
C THR A 82 11.06 -24.68 14.42
N ALA A 83 12.12 -24.90 15.19
CA ALA A 83 13.44 -24.33 14.93
C ALA A 83 14.55 -25.30 15.29
N LYS A 84 15.66 -25.23 14.54
CA LYS A 84 16.92 -25.85 14.95
C LYS A 84 17.63 -24.93 15.95
N LEU A 85 17.95 -25.46 17.13
CA LEU A 85 18.58 -24.71 18.21
C LEU A 85 20.04 -25.13 18.39
N ASP A 86 20.82 -24.31 19.09
CA ASP A 86 22.16 -24.68 19.54
C ASP A 86 22.11 -25.90 20.46
N GLU A 87 23.09 -26.81 20.32
CA GLU A 87 23.16 -28.05 21.10
C GLU A 87 23.20 -27.80 22.60
N LYS A 88 23.86 -26.72 23.06
CA LYS A 88 23.90 -26.30 24.46
C LYS A 88 22.49 -26.01 24.97
N VAL A 89 21.68 -25.34 24.15
CA VAL A 89 20.29 -24.97 24.47
C VAL A 89 19.41 -26.21 24.49
N VAL A 90 19.54 -27.11 23.51
CA VAL A 90 18.79 -28.38 23.49
C VAL A 90 19.09 -29.21 24.74
N LYS A 91 20.37 -29.30 25.14
CA LYS A 91 20.79 -29.99 26.36
C LYS A 91 20.17 -29.35 27.60
N ASN A 92 20.25 -28.03 27.74
CA ASN A 92 19.66 -27.29 28.84
C ASN A 92 18.15 -27.52 28.93
N LEU A 93 17.42 -27.40 27.82
CA LEU A 93 15.96 -27.63 27.80
C LEU A 93 15.60 -29.06 28.24
N LYS A 94 16.30 -30.08 27.72
CA LYS A 94 16.09 -31.48 28.12
C LYS A 94 16.38 -31.72 29.60
N GLU A 95 17.39 -31.05 30.15
CA GLU A 95 17.74 -31.13 31.57
C GLU A 95 16.66 -30.46 32.44
N PHE A 96 16.27 -29.22 32.10
CA PHE A 96 15.30 -28.45 32.87
C PHE A 96 13.90 -29.07 32.85
N MET A 97 13.51 -29.70 31.74
CA MET A 97 12.24 -30.44 31.65
C MET A 97 12.19 -31.66 32.57
N LYS A 98 13.34 -32.29 32.87
CA LYS A 98 13.39 -33.42 33.80
C LYS A 98 13.32 -32.98 35.26
N SER A 99 13.73 -31.76 35.55
CA SER A 99 13.76 -31.21 36.91
C SER A 99 12.54 -30.38 37.27
N SER A 100 11.64 -30.07 36.32
CA SER A 100 10.57 -29.09 36.56
C SER A 100 9.37 -29.63 37.34
N ASP A 101 9.27 -30.94 37.61
CA ASP A 101 8.21 -31.58 38.42
C ASP A 101 6.77 -31.11 38.12
N GLY A 102 6.49 -30.72 36.87
CA GLY A 102 5.18 -30.19 36.43
C GLY A 102 5.03 -28.67 36.49
N ASN A 103 5.99 -27.94 37.05
CA ASN A 103 6.06 -26.48 37.08
C ASN A 103 6.75 -25.90 35.82
N THR A 104 6.95 -24.57 35.82
CA THR A 104 7.71 -23.85 34.80
C THR A 104 9.16 -24.34 34.71
N LEU A 105 9.75 -24.33 33.51
CA LEU A 105 11.13 -24.78 33.26
C LEU A 105 12.17 -23.85 33.88
N PHE A 106 11.82 -22.58 34.05
CA PHE A 106 12.71 -21.51 34.45
C PHE A 106 12.21 -20.85 35.74
N ASP A 107 11.89 -21.68 36.74
CA ASP A 107 11.67 -21.23 38.11
C ASP A 107 12.76 -20.23 38.53
N GLU A 108 12.32 -19.20 39.26
CA GLU A 108 13.15 -18.07 39.70
C GLU A 108 13.70 -17.14 38.59
N VAL A 109 13.34 -17.34 37.32
CA VAL A 109 13.70 -16.44 36.22
C VAL A 109 12.48 -15.67 35.75
N ASN A 110 12.40 -14.40 36.15
CA ASN A 110 11.37 -13.46 35.70
C ASN A 110 12.00 -12.29 34.91
N SER A 111 11.18 -11.34 34.48
CA SER A 111 11.60 -10.16 33.72
C SER A 111 12.63 -9.28 34.43
N SER A 112 12.62 -9.21 35.77
CA SER A 112 13.65 -8.51 36.55
C SER A 112 15.00 -9.21 36.42
N VAL A 113 15.02 -10.53 36.64
CA VAL A 113 16.25 -11.34 36.55
C VAL A 113 16.84 -11.30 35.14
N VAL A 114 16.01 -11.37 34.11
CA VAL A 114 16.46 -11.22 32.72
C VAL A 114 17.07 -9.83 32.49
N SER A 115 16.48 -8.77 33.03
CA SER A 115 17.00 -7.41 32.86
C SER A 115 18.31 -7.21 33.62
N GLU A 116 18.40 -7.69 34.87
CA GLU A 116 19.62 -7.66 35.69
C GLU A 116 20.79 -8.38 35.00
N PHE A 117 20.53 -9.56 34.43
CA PHE A 117 21.52 -10.33 33.67
C PHE A 117 22.02 -9.56 32.42
N LEU A 118 21.12 -8.87 31.71
CA LEU A 118 21.49 -8.09 30.53
C LEU A 118 22.23 -6.78 30.90
N ASP A 119 21.90 -6.19 32.04
CA ASP A 119 22.53 -4.98 32.57
C ASP A 119 24.01 -5.18 32.93
N GLU A 120 24.44 -6.41 33.20
CA GLU A 120 25.87 -6.76 33.36
C GLU A 120 26.69 -6.44 32.10
N VAL A 121 26.07 -6.54 30.92
CA VAL A 121 26.72 -6.23 29.64
C VAL A 121 26.50 -4.77 29.25
N MET A 122 25.26 -4.30 29.36
CA MET A 122 24.90 -2.94 28.98
C MET A 122 23.70 -2.46 29.81
N LYS A 123 23.92 -1.39 30.59
CA LYS A 123 22.90 -0.82 31.47
C LYS A 123 21.67 -0.33 30.70
N GLY A 124 20.49 -0.58 31.28
CA GLY A 124 19.20 -0.15 30.77
C GLY A 124 18.63 -1.07 29.69
N ILE A 125 19.18 -2.27 29.52
CA ILE A 125 18.66 -3.25 28.56
C ILE A 125 17.56 -4.07 29.21
N SER A 126 16.44 -4.15 28.51
CA SER A 126 15.40 -5.14 28.81
C SER A 126 15.27 -6.12 27.66
N ALA A 127 14.64 -7.26 27.92
CA ALA A 127 14.29 -8.24 26.90
C ALA A 127 13.49 -7.68 25.71
N LYS A 128 12.76 -6.58 25.90
CA LYS A 128 12.00 -5.92 24.83
C LYS A 128 12.92 -5.40 23.71
N VAL A 129 14.15 -5.02 24.05
CA VAL A 129 15.13 -4.44 23.12
C VAL A 129 15.41 -5.39 21.95
N PHE A 130 15.52 -6.70 22.19
CA PHE A 130 15.77 -7.67 21.11
C PHE A 130 14.71 -7.61 20.02
N ARG A 131 13.43 -7.66 20.40
CA ARG A 131 12.33 -7.60 19.43
C ARG A 131 12.29 -6.25 18.73
N THR A 132 12.64 -5.16 19.42
CA THR A 132 12.75 -3.83 18.80
C THR A 132 13.83 -3.78 17.73
N CYS A 133 15.03 -4.29 18.02
CA CYS A 133 16.12 -4.35 17.05
C CYS A 133 15.74 -5.22 15.83
N HIS A 134 15.29 -6.46 16.07
CA HIS A 134 14.91 -7.37 14.97
C HIS A 134 13.77 -6.82 14.11
N ALA A 135 12.75 -6.21 14.72
CA ALA A 135 11.66 -5.58 13.98
C ALA A 135 12.13 -4.37 13.16
N THR A 136 12.98 -3.51 13.74
CA THR A 136 13.52 -2.33 13.07
C THR A 136 14.42 -2.73 11.89
N ASP A 137 15.31 -3.70 12.08
CA ASP A 137 16.19 -4.24 11.05
C ASP A 137 15.38 -4.86 9.88
N ALA A 138 14.30 -5.57 10.19
CA ALA A 138 13.38 -6.14 9.21
C ALA A 138 12.71 -5.06 8.36
N VAL A 139 12.18 -3.99 8.98
CA VAL A 139 11.60 -2.86 8.26
C VAL A 139 12.65 -2.18 7.38
N GLU A 140 13.81 -1.85 7.93
CA GLU A 140 14.88 -1.18 7.19
C GLU A 140 15.32 -2.00 5.98
N SER A 141 15.54 -3.30 6.16
CA SER A 141 15.96 -4.20 5.08
C SER A 141 14.91 -4.22 3.98
N LYS A 142 13.62 -4.32 4.34
CA LYS A 142 12.54 -4.38 3.36
C LYS A 142 12.37 -3.06 2.60
N LEU A 143 12.52 -1.92 3.27
CA LEU A 143 12.46 -0.59 2.65
C LEU A 143 13.66 -0.32 1.73
N LYS A 144 14.83 -0.92 2.00
CA LYS A 144 16.03 -0.83 1.15
C LYS A 144 15.94 -1.74 -0.08
N GLU A 145 15.27 -2.88 0.03
CA GLU A 145 15.11 -3.86 -1.06
C GLU A 145 14.26 -3.31 -2.23
N VAL A 146 13.22 -2.55 -1.92
CA VAL A 146 12.28 -2.02 -2.93
C VAL A 146 12.67 -0.60 -3.32
N ALA A 147 13.19 -0.43 -4.54
CA ALA A 147 13.42 0.89 -5.10
C ALA A 147 12.08 1.58 -5.42
N VAL A 148 11.82 2.72 -4.78
CA VAL A 148 10.62 3.53 -4.97
C VAL A 148 11.02 4.92 -5.45
N SER A 149 10.43 5.34 -6.57
CA SER A 149 10.68 6.65 -7.15
C SER A 149 9.88 7.76 -6.45
N ASN A 150 10.37 9.00 -6.47
CA ASN A 150 9.73 10.14 -5.83
C ASN A 150 8.39 10.51 -6.48
N ASP A 151 8.24 10.25 -7.78
CA ASP A 151 6.99 10.46 -8.53
C ASP A 151 5.98 9.32 -8.35
N ALA A 152 6.33 8.26 -7.60
CA ALA A 152 5.41 7.17 -7.34
C ALA A 152 4.17 7.68 -6.57
N PRO A 153 2.97 7.15 -6.87
CA PRO A 153 1.77 7.56 -6.16
C PRO A 153 1.85 7.27 -4.66
N GLU A 154 1.30 8.16 -3.84
CA GLU A 154 1.29 8.02 -2.37
C GLU A 154 0.71 6.69 -1.89
N TYR A 155 -0.31 6.16 -2.58
CA TYR A 155 -0.91 4.87 -2.21
C TYR A 155 0.07 3.70 -2.40
N PHE A 156 0.98 3.79 -3.37
CA PHE A 156 2.00 2.79 -3.63
C PHE A 156 3.10 2.87 -2.56
N LYS A 157 3.58 4.09 -2.26
CA LYS A 157 4.54 4.33 -1.16
C LYS A 157 4.00 3.80 0.17
N LYS A 158 2.74 4.06 0.48
CA LYS A 158 2.06 3.53 1.67
C LYS A 158 2.00 1.99 1.69
N HIS A 159 1.74 1.38 0.53
CA HIS A 159 1.69 -0.07 0.41
C HIS A 159 3.07 -0.69 0.73
N ILE A 160 4.16 -0.16 0.18
CA ILE A 160 5.52 -0.62 0.49
C ILE A 160 5.85 -0.50 1.98
N ALA A 161 5.52 0.64 2.61
CA ALA A 161 5.68 0.81 4.05
C ALA A 161 4.87 -0.21 4.86
N THR A 162 3.68 -0.58 4.39
CA THR A 162 2.82 -1.59 5.01
C THR A 162 3.45 -2.98 4.92
N LEU A 163 4.03 -3.33 3.76
CA LEU A 163 4.76 -4.59 3.58
C LEU A 163 6.02 -4.66 4.44
N ALA A 164 6.75 -3.55 4.58
CA ALA A 164 7.90 -3.49 5.48
C ALA A 164 7.49 -3.70 6.95
N ASN A 165 6.38 -3.10 7.40
CA ASN A 165 5.86 -3.36 8.73
C ASN A 165 5.35 -4.81 8.90
N LEU A 166 4.81 -5.41 7.84
CA LEU A 166 4.44 -6.82 7.84
C LEU A 166 5.65 -7.71 8.08
N GLU A 167 6.81 -7.41 7.48
CA GLU A 167 8.06 -8.15 7.72
C GLU A 167 8.46 -8.12 9.20
N ALA A 168 8.34 -6.95 9.85
CA ALA A 168 8.54 -6.83 11.29
C ALA A 168 7.53 -7.65 12.11
N ALA A 169 6.27 -7.70 11.68
CA ALA A 169 5.23 -8.49 12.33
C ALA A 169 5.45 -10.01 12.15
N ILE A 170 5.93 -10.44 10.99
CA ILE A 170 6.33 -11.83 10.71
C ILE A 170 7.53 -12.20 11.58
N THR A 171 8.60 -11.40 11.54
CA THR A 171 9.84 -11.60 12.30
C THR A 171 9.57 -11.76 13.79
N CYS A 172 8.68 -10.94 14.35
CA CYS A 172 8.33 -10.99 15.76
C CYS A 172 7.15 -11.93 16.07
N ASN A 173 6.61 -12.67 15.09
CA ASN A 173 5.42 -13.49 15.23
C ASN A 173 4.23 -12.76 15.91
N HIS A 174 3.97 -11.51 15.49
CA HIS A 174 2.83 -10.71 15.94
C HIS A 174 1.53 -11.21 15.32
N LYS A 175 1.11 -12.41 15.70
CA LYS A 175 -0.13 -13.01 15.21
C LYS A 175 -1.36 -12.39 15.88
N ARG A 176 -2.51 -12.54 15.23
CA ARG A 176 -3.84 -12.18 15.78
C ARG A 176 -4.87 -13.24 15.42
N THR A 177 -5.91 -13.30 16.25
CA THR A 177 -7.13 -14.03 15.91
C THR A 177 -7.81 -13.37 14.70
N ILE A 178 -8.18 -14.20 13.72
CA ILE A 178 -8.86 -13.73 12.52
C ILE A 178 -10.32 -13.51 12.85
N SER A 179 -10.84 -12.32 12.54
CA SER A 179 -12.27 -12.01 12.71
C SER A 179 -13.13 -12.91 11.81
N ALA A 180 -14.26 -13.39 12.34
CA ALA A 180 -15.20 -14.22 11.60
C ALA A 180 -15.73 -13.55 10.31
N SER A 181 -15.83 -12.21 10.28
CA SER A 181 -16.30 -11.46 9.11
C SER A 181 -15.18 -11.09 8.12
N TRP A 182 -13.92 -11.47 8.39
CA TRP A 182 -12.79 -11.07 7.56
C TRP A 182 -12.94 -11.53 6.11
N GLN A 183 -13.34 -12.80 5.91
CA GLN A 183 -13.52 -13.39 4.58
C GLN A 183 -14.61 -12.67 3.79
N GLN A 184 -15.77 -12.44 4.42
CA GLN A 184 -16.91 -11.75 3.79
C GLN A 184 -16.54 -10.31 3.40
N SER A 185 -15.80 -9.61 4.27
CA SER A 185 -15.37 -8.23 4.01
C SER A 185 -14.34 -8.17 2.87
N LEU A 186 -13.42 -9.14 2.78
CA LEU A 186 -12.48 -9.25 1.67
C LEU A 186 -13.20 -9.54 0.36
N GLU A 187 -14.15 -10.47 0.35
CA GLU A 187 -14.92 -10.81 -0.85
C GLU A 187 -15.70 -9.60 -1.38
N HIS A 188 -16.38 -8.86 -0.48
CA HIS A 188 -17.08 -7.64 -0.86
C HIS A 188 -16.12 -6.58 -1.45
N GLN A 189 -14.87 -6.48 -0.98
CA GLN A 189 -13.88 -5.60 -1.60
C GLN A 189 -13.49 -6.07 -3.01
N LYS A 190 -13.30 -7.38 -3.22
CA LYS A 190 -13.01 -7.97 -4.53
C LYS A 190 -14.15 -7.78 -5.52
N GLU A 191 -15.40 -7.97 -5.09
CA GLU A 191 -16.60 -7.73 -5.90
C GLU A 191 -16.68 -6.27 -6.35
N ARG A 192 -16.48 -5.32 -5.42
CA ARG A 192 -16.45 -3.88 -5.74
C ARG A 192 -15.35 -3.52 -6.73
N LEU A 193 -14.18 -4.15 -6.63
CA LEU A 193 -13.10 -3.98 -7.60
C LEU A 193 -13.50 -4.51 -8.99
N LYS A 194 -14.13 -5.69 -9.05
CA LYS A 194 -14.63 -6.28 -10.30
C LYS A 194 -15.69 -5.39 -10.96
N GLU A 195 -16.63 -4.88 -10.18
CA GLU A 195 -17.65 -3.94 -10.67
C GLU A 195 -17.02 -2.65 -11.19
N ARG A 196 -16.05 -2.08 -10.47
CA ARG A 196 -15.31 -0.88 -10.91
C ARG A 196 -14.61 -1.12 -12.25
N ARG A 197 -13.87 -2.23 -12.39
CA ARG A 197 -13.21 -2.61 -13.65
C ARG A 197 -14.23 -2.74 -14.79
N LYS A 198 -15.40 -3.34 -14.56
CA LYS A 198 -16.49 -3.45 -15.55
C LYS A 198 -17.01 -2.06 -15.94
N LYS A 199 -17.28 -1.18 -14.98
CA LYS A 199 -17.78 0.17 -15.21
C LYS A 199 -16.79 1.03 -15.99
N THR A 200 -15.50 0.94 -15.71
CA THR A 200 -14.44 1.65 -16.45
C THR A 200 -14.38 1.20 -17.92
N ARG A 201 -14.50 -0.12 -18.17
CA ARG A 201 -14.57 -0.66 -19.55
C ARG A 201 -15.79 -0.16 -20.30
N GLU A 202 -16.97 -0.22 -19.69
CA GLU A 202 -18.21 0.25 -20.33
C GLU A 202 -18.19 1.76 -20.58
N ASN A 203 -17.74 2.55 -19.60
CA ASN A 203 -17.58 4.00 -19.76
C ASN A 203 -16.64 4.34 -20.91
N THR A 204 -15.51 3.62 -21.02
CA THR A 204 -14.57 3.79 -22.13
C THR A 204 -15.25 3.49 -23.47
N ARG A 205 -16.05 2.41 -23.54
CA ARG A 205 -16.80 2.04 -24.75
C ARG A 205 -17.81 3.13 -25.14
N ILE A 206 -18.59 3.62 -24.19
CA ILE A 206 -19.58 4.69 -24.40
C ILE A 206 -18.91 5.97 -24.92
N TYR A 207 -17.76 6.36 -24.34
CA TYR A 207 -17.03 7.54 -24.81
C TYR A 207 -16.47 7.37 -26.22
N LYS A 208 -15.89 6.20 -26.53
CA LYS A 208 -15.43 5.89 -27.88
C LYS A 208 -16.59 5.94 -28.89
N GLN A 209 -17.73 5.37 -28.54
CA GLN A 209 -18.93 5.44 -29.37
C GLN A 209 -19.39 6.88 -29.57
N ARG A 210 -19.40 7.70 -28.52
CA ARG A 210 -19.77 9.12 -28.61
C ARG A 210 -18.86 9.90 -29.55
N VAL A 211 -17.56 9.59 -29.58
CA VAL A 211 -16.60 10.17 -30.53
C VAL A 211 -16.96 9.77 -31.96
N LEU A 212 -17.21 8.48 -32.21
CA LEU A 212 -17.65 7.98 -33.53
C LEU A 212 -18.94 8.66 -34.00
N ASP A 213 -19.96 8.71 -33.16
CA ASP A 213 -21.25 9.33 -33.48
C ASP A 213 -21.11 10.83 -33.76
N THR A 214 -20.20 11.51 -33.05
CA THR A 214 -19.92 12.93 -33.25
C THR A 214 -19.20 13.16 -34.59
N ASN A 215 -18.28 12.27 -34.98
CA ASN A 215 -17.64 12.30 -36.28
C ASN A 215 -18.65 12.06 -37.41
N ALA A 216 -19.47 11.02 -37.31
CA ALA A 216 -20.47 10.69 -38.33
C ALA A 216 -21.46 11.86 -38.57
N LYS A 217 -21.99 12.45 -37.49
CA LYS A 217 -22.89 13.63 -37.59
C LYS A 217 -22.20 14.85 -38.19
N PHE A 218 -20.91 15.00 -37.97
CA PHE A 218 -20.12 16.08 -38.56
C PHE A 218 -19.89 15.85 -40.05
N GLU A 219 -19.50 14.65 -40.45
CA GLU A 219 -19.29 14.26 -41.84
C GLU A 219 -20.57 14.49 -42.66
N GLU A 220 -21.72 14.04 -42.15
CA GLU A 220 -23.02 14.26 -42.79
C GLU A 220 -23.32 15.76 -42.99
N ARG A 221 -23.06 16.60 -41.97
CA ARG A 221 -23.26 18.05 -42.06
C ARG A 221 -22.32 18.70 -43.07
N VAL A 222 -21.06 18.25 -43.13
CA VAL A 222 -20.08 18.77 -44.09
C VAL A 222 -20.51 18.45 -45.51
N VAL A 223 -20.89 17.19 -45.79
CA VAL A 223 -21.39 16.77 -47.11
C VAL A 223 -22.60 17.62 -47.53
N ASN A 224 -23.56 17.81 -46.62
CA ASN A 224 -24.75 18.64 -46.90
C ASN A 224 -24.41 20.11 -47.19
N TYR A 225 -23.42 20.70 -46.50
CA TYR A 225 -22.98 22.07 -46.77
C TYR A 225 -22.14 22.17 -48.05
N GLU A 226 -21.32 21.17 -48.35
CA GLU A 226 -20.51 21.12 -49.56
C GLU A 226 -21.39 20.95 -50.81
N ALA A 227 -22.43 20.11 -50.77
CA ALA A 227 -23.42 19.99 -51.84
C ALA A 227 -24.16 21.32 -52.12
N LYS A 228 -24.66 21.99 -51.07
CA LYS A 228 -25.30 23.32 -51.21
C LYS A 228 -24.35 24.37 -51.79
N LEU A 229 -23.08 24.32 -51.39
CA LEU A 229 -22.06 25.23 -51.90
C LEU A 229 -21.82 24.98 -53.39
N GLU A 230 -21.87 23.72 -53.84
CA GLU A 230 -21.73 23.35 -55.24
C GLU A 230 -22.92 23.84 -56.09
N ASP A 231 -24.16 23.65 -55.61
CA ASP A 231 -25.36 24.20 -56.24
C ASP A 231 -25.30 25.73 -56.37
N ASP A 232 -24.82 26.41 -55.34
CA ASP A 232 -24.66 27.86 -55.35
C ASP A 232 -23.57 28.32 -56.34
N LYS A 233 -22.48 27.56 -56.49
CA LYS A 233 -21.45 27.82 -57.52
C LYS A 233 -21.99 27.61 -58.93
N ALA A 234 -22.77 26.54 -59.16
CA ALA A 234 -23.40 26.28 -60.44
C ALA A 234 -24.35 27.42 -60.85
N LYS A 235 -25.20 27.87 -59.92
CA LYS A 235 -26.09 29.05 -60.13
C LYS A 235 -25.32 30.35 -60.35
N LEU A 236 -24.19 30.54 -59.67
CA LEU A 236 -23.32 31.69 -59.94
C LEU A 236 -22.81 31.67 -61.38
N LEU A 237 -22.36 30.50 -61.86
CA LEU A 237 -21.88 30.32 -63.22
C LEU A 237 -22.99 30.60 -64.25
N GLU A 238 -24.23 30.15 -63.99
CA GLU A 238 -25.39 30.48 -64.81
C GLU A 238 -25.64 32.00 -64.86
N TYR A 239 -25.60 32.70 -63.72
CA TYR A 239 -25.77 34.15 -63.70
C TYR A 239 -24.64 34.90 -64.39
N GLN A 240 -23.42 34.38 -64.35
CA GLN A 240 -22.29 34.93 -65.09
C GLN A 240 -22.49 34.79 -66.60
N LYS A 241 -22.93 33.61 -67.07
CA LYS A 241 -23.28 33.39 -68.47
C LYS A 241 -24.45 34.28 -68.93
N GLU A 242 -25.49 34.43 -68.10
CA GLU A 242 -26.61 35.35 -68.40
C GLU A 242 -26.13 36.80 -68.52
N LEU A 243 -25.21 37.23 -67.65
CA LEU A 243 -24.64 38.57 -67.67
C LEU A 243 -23.89 38.83 -68.99
N GLU A 244 -23.02 37.90 -69.40
CA GLU A 244 -22.27 37.98 -70.65
C GLU A 244 -23.19 38.03 -71.88
N GLN A 245 -24.27 37.24 -71.88
CA GLN A 245 -25.22 37.26 -72.99
C GLN A 245 -26.01 38.58 -73.06
N ARG A 246 -26.47 39.11 -71.92
CA ARG A 246 -27.17 40.40 -71.89
C ARG A 246 -26.28 41.57 -72.29
N GLU A 247 -24.99 41.48 -72.01
CA GLU A 247 -23.98 42.47 -72.43
C GLU A 247 -23.82 42.47 -73.95
N LYS A 248 -23.76 41.29 -74.58
CA LYS A 248 -23.76 41.15 -76.05
C LYS A 248 -25.06 41.65 -76.69
N ASP A 249 -26.20 41.41 -76.04
CA ASP A 249 -27.52 41.81 -76.53
C ASP A 249 -27.83 43.31 -76.29
N GLY A 250 -26.95 44.09 -75.63
CA GLY A 250 -27.20 45.50 -75.31
C GLY A 250 -28.33 45.74 -74.30
N LYS A 251 -28.67 44.75 -73.48
CA LYS A 251 -29.77 44.80 -72.50
C LYS A 251 -29.27 45.28 -71.12
N SER A 252 -30.20 45.71 -70.26
CA SER A 252 -29.89 46.16 -68.90
C SER A 252 -29.18 45.09 -68.05
N LEU A 253 -28.05 45.47 -67.45
CA LEU A 253 -27.14 44.59 -66.69
C LEU A 253 -27.30 44.69 -65.16
N GLU A 254 -27.93 45.76 -64.66
CA GLU A 254 -28.03 46.10 -63.23
C GLU A 254 -28.60 44.94 -62.37
N GLY A 255 -29.71 44.34 -62.82
CA GLY A 255 -30.37 43.25 -62.09
C GLY A 255 -29.52 41.97 -62.00
N VAL A 256 -28.85 41.60 -63.09
CA VAL A 256 -28.01 40.38 -63.12
C VAL A 256 -26.72 40.60 -62.34
N LYS A 257 -26.10 41.79 -62.40
CA LYS A 257 -24.94 42.16 -61.56
C LYS A 257 -25.27 42.03 -60.07
N LYS A 258 -26.45 42.50 -59.63
CA LYS A 258 -26.91 42.34 -58.23
C LYS A 258 -27.08 40.86 -57.84
N ARG A 259 -27.63 40.01 -58.72
CA ARG A 259 -27.75 38.55 -58.48
C ARG A 259 -26.39 37.87 -58.36
N VAL A 260 -25.44 38.18 -59.25
CA VAL A 260 -24.06 37.69 -59.21
C VAL A 260 -23.38 38.09 -57.89
N ALA A 261 -23.46 39.37 -57.51
CA ALA A 261 -22.86 39.87 -56.27
C ALA A 261 -23.47 39.19 -55.02
N SER A 262 -24.79 39.08 -54.97
CA SER A 262 -25.50 38.38 -53.89
C SER A 262 -25.06 36.91 -53.78
N LYS A 263 -24.99 36.19 -54.90
CA LYS A 263 -24.59 34.78 -54.92
C LYS A 263 -23.12 34.57 -54.54
N LYS A 264 -22.20 35.45 -54.97
CA LYS A 264 -20.81 35.47 -54.51
C LYS A 264 -20.72 35.61 -52.98
N LYS A 265 -21.54 36.48 -52.38
CA LYS A 265 -21.62 36.65 -50.92
C LYS A 265 -22.14 35.38 -50.23
N THR A 266 -23.16 34.71 -50.79
CA THR A 266 -23.66 33.42 -50.28
C THR A 266 -22.57 32.35 -50.27
N ILE A 267 -21.83 32.20 -51.38
CA ILE A 267 -20.72 31.22 -51.49
C ILE A 267 -19.61 31.53 -50.49
N SER A 268 -19.22 32.80 -50.35
CA SER A 268 -18.21 33.22 -49.36
C SER A 268 -18.64 32.86 -47.93
N THR A 269 -19.89 33.14 -47.59
CA THR A 269 -20.48 32.81 -46.28
C THR A 269 -20.56 31.29 -46.07
N GLY A 270 -20.93 30.53 -47.09
CA GLY A 270 -20.96 29.06 -47.06
C GLY A 270 -19.58 28.44 -46.83
N ARG A 271 -18.55 28.93 -47.54
CA ARG A 271 -17.15 28.53 -47.32
C ARG A 271 -16.69 28.81 -45.89
N LYS A 272 -17.00 30.00 -45.36
CA LYS A 272 -16.70 30.36 -43.97
C LYS A 272 -17.41 29.42 -42.99
N ARG A 273 -18.70 29.14 -43.21
CA ARG A 273 -19.49 28.22 -42.37
C ARG A 273 -18.91 26.81 -42.31
N ILE A 274 -18.47 26.25 -43.44
CA ILE A 274 -17.81 24.94 -43.48
C ILE A 274 -16.50 24.99 -42.70
N ARG A 275 -15.67 26.02 -42.91
CA ARG A 275 -14.41 26.19 -42.17
C ARG A 275 -14.63 26.26 -40.67
N ASP A 276 -15.58 27.09 -40.22
CA ASP A 276 -15.91 27.26 -38.81
C ASP A 276 -16.46 25.96 -38.21
N LEU A 277 -17.25 25.20 -38.97
CA LEU A 277 -17.74 23.88 -38.56
C LEU A 277 -16.60 22.88 -38.38
N LYS A 278 -15.65 22.82 -39.33
CA LYS A 278 -14.46 21.94 -39.25
C LYS A 278 -13.61 22.30 -38.02
N ALA A 279 -13.43 23.58 -37.72
CA ALA A 279 -12.72 24.04 -36.53
C ALA A 279 -13.43 23.64 -35.23
N LYS A 280 -14.74 23.93 -35.10
CA LYS A 280 -15.54 23.58 -33.92
C LYS A 280 -15.59 22.08 -33.67
N HIS A 281 -15.68 21.28 -34.73
CA HIS A 281 -15.68 19.83 -34.60
C HIS A 281 -14.34 19.32 -34.05
N ARG A 282 -13.22 19.79 -34.59
CA ARG A 282 -11.88 19.43 -34.09
C ARG A 282 -11.75 19.72 -32.60
N GLU A 283 -12.13 20.93 -32.18
CA GLU A 283 -12.11 21.33 -30.76
C GLU A 283 -13.02 20.44 -29.90
N SER A 284 -14.22 20.11 -30.38
CA SER A 284 -15.15 19.23 -29.66
C SER A 284 -14.62 17.82 -29.50
N ILE A 285 -13.93 17.27 -30.51
CA ILE A 285 -13.34 15.93 -30.44
C ILE A 285 -12.16 15.91 -29.47
N GLU A 286 -11.31 16.94 -29.52
CA GLU A 286 -10.18 17.05 -28.61
C GLU A 286 -10.65 17.08 -27.14
N LYS A 287 -11.64 17.92 -26.84
CA LYS A 287 -12.27 17.98 -25.51
C LYS A 287 -12.89 16.65 -25.07
N LEU A 288 -13.39 15.83 -25.99
CA LEU A 288 -13.93 14.51 -25.66
C LEU A 288 -12.84 13.48 -25.37
N LYS A 289 -11.73 13.53 -26.12
CA LYS A 289 -10.56 12.66 -25.91
C LYS A 289 -9.88 12.98 -24.58
N GLU A 290 -9.61 14.25 -24.32
CA GLU A 290 -9.01 14.71 -23.06
C GLU A 290 -9.87 14.27 -21.85
N LYS A 291 -11.20 14.40 -21.94
CA LYS A 291 -12.11 13.91 -20.90
C LYS A 291 -12.04 12.40 -20.70
N LEU A 292 -11.88 11.63 -21.78
CA LEU A 292 -11.73 10.19 -21.71
C LEU A 292 -10.41 9.81 -21.04
N GLU A 293 -9.30 10.40 -21.48
CA GLU A 293 -7.96 10.15 -20.94
C GLU A 293 -7.89 10.48 -19.44
N ASN A 294 -8.36 11.67 -19.05
CA ASN A 294 -8.43 12.09 -17.65
C ASN A 294 -9.31 11.17 -16.78
N ARG A 295 -10.35 10.55 -17.35
CA ARG A 295 -11.19 9.57 -16.65
C ARG A 295 -10.49 8.22 -16.57
N GLN A 296 -9.84 7.76 -17.63
CA GLN A 296 -9.11 6.51 -17.66
C GLN A 296 -7.96 6.51 -16.66
N GLN A 297 -7.22 7.61 -16.57
CA GLN A 297 -6.15 7.78 -15.61
C GLN A 297 -6.67 7.68 -14.16
N ARG A 298 -7.73 8.43 -13.83
CA ARG A 298 -8.38 8.35 -12.51
C ARG A 298 -8.91 6.96 -12.17
N ASP A 299 -9.54 6.30 -13.13
CA ASP A 299 -10.06 4.95 -12.93
C ASP A 299 -8.91 3.94 -12.72
N LYS A 300 -7.80 4.07 -13.46
CA LYS A 300 -6.60 3.25 -13.33
C LYS A 300 -5.98 3.38 -11.93
N GLU A 301 -5.74 4.61 -11.47
CA GLU A 301 -5.19 4.88 -10.13
C GLU A 301 -6.08 4.31 -9.02
N MET A 302 -7.40 4.48 -9.15
CA MET A 302 -8.35 3.95 -8.17
C MET A 302 -8.41 2.43 -8.16
N ILE A 303 -8.28 1.78 -9.32
CA ILE A 303 -8.22 0.33 -9.46
C ILE A 303 -6.93 -0.20 -8.81
N GLU A 304 -5.78 0.37 -9.14
CA GLU A 304 -4.48 -0.01 -8.60
C GLU A 304 -4.43 0.17 -7.08
N LYS A 305 -4.90 1.32 -6.57
CA LYS A 305 -5.03 1.56 -5.12
C LYS A 305 -5.87 0.50 -4.42
N THR A 306 -6.97 0.08 -5.04
CA THR A 306 -7.87 -0.93 -4.45
C THR A 306 -7.21 -2.32 -4.49
N GLU A 307 -6.47 -2.64 -5.55
CA GLU A 307 -5.71 -3.89 -5.68
C GLU A 307 -4.66 -4.04 -4.59
N LEU A 308 -3.83 -3.00 -4.39
CA LEU A 308 -2.81 -2.98 -3.35
C LEU A 308 -3.41 -3.03 -1.94
N GLN A 309 -4.61 -2.48 -1.74
CA GLN A 309 -5.33 -2.61 -0.47
C GLN A 309 -5.83 -4.03 -0.22
N ILE A 310 -6.31 -4.73 -1.26
CA ILE A 310 -6.74 -6.13 -1.17
C ILE A 310 -5.52 -7.02 -0.87
N GLU A 311 -4.43 -6.84 -1.61
CA GLU A 311 -3.19 -7.58 -1.39
C GLU A 311 -2.65 -7.38 0.04
N ALA A 312 -2.52 -6.13 0.50
CA ALA A 312 -2.09 -5.85 1.87
C ALA A 312 -3.02 -6.49 2.90
N ARG A 313 -4.34 -6.52 2.65
CA ARG A 313 -5.30 -7.17 3.55
C ARG A 313 -5.14 -8.68 3.60
N GLU A 314 -4.88 -9.32 2.46
CA GLU A 314 -4.63 -10.76 2.36
C GLU A 314 -3.34 -11.15 3.08
N LEU A 315 -2.24 -10.45 2.79
CA LEU A 315 -0.93 -10.71 3.40
C LEU A 315 -0.92 -10.47 4.91
N THR A 316 -1.71 -9.52 5.40
CA THR A 316 -1.80 -9.16 6.84
C THR A 316 -2.96 -9.88 7.55
N ARG A 317 -3.56 -10.90 6.94
CA ARG A 317 -4.75 -11.60 7.47
C ARG A 317 -4.61 -11.95 8.95
N ASP A 318 -3.54 -12.66 9.30
CA ASP A 318 -3.29 -13.21 10.63
C ASP A 318 -2.20 -12.45 11.40
N TYR A 319 -1.76 -11.28 10.92
CA TYR A 319 -0.75 -10.45 11.57
C TYR A 319 -1.31 -9.14 12.15
N ASN A 320 -0.78 -8.73 13.30
CA ASN A 320 -1.08 -7.49 14.00
C ASN A 320 0.00 -6.44 13.75
N LEU A 321 -0.19 -5.66 12.69
CA LEU A 321 0.69 -4.56 12.29
C LEU A 321 0.74 -3.40 13.30
N GLY A 322 -0.30 -3.20 14.10
CA GLY A 322 -0.34 -2.12 15.08
C GLY A 322 0.64 -2.35 16.23
N THR A 323 0.89 -3.61 16.57
CA THR A 323 1.82 -3.97 17.65
C THR A 323 3.27 -3.62 17.30
N SER A 324 3.73 -4.02 16.10
CA SER A 324 5.07 -3.66 15.60
C SER A 324 5.22 -2.15 15.48
N LEU A 325 4.29 -1.49 14.78
CA LEU A 325 4.37 -0.06 14.49
C LEU A 325 4.34 0.83 15.74
N LYS A 326 3.59 0.43 16.79
CA LYS A 326 3.48 1.21 18.03
C LYS A 326 4.70 1.06 18.94
N SER A 327 5.32 -0.12 18.98
CA SER A 327 6.14 -0.54 20.13
C SER A 327 7.50 -1.14 19.80
N TYR A 328 7.73 -1.61 18.57
CA TYR A 328 8.92 -2.39 18.22
C TYR A 328 9.68 -1.84 17.01
N VAL A 329 9.07 -1.02 16.16
CA VAL A 329 9.79 -0.38 15.05
C VAL A 329 10.22 1.02 15.47
N ASP A 330 11.50 1.37 15.28
CA ASP A 330 11.96 2.74 15.43
C ASP A 330 11.29 3.63 14.38
N PRO A 331 10.49 4.63 14.79
CA PRO A 331 9.73 5.46 13.86
C PRO A 331 10.63 6.35 12.98
N ARG A 332 11.90 6.56 13.33
CA ARG A 332 12.86 7.31 12.50
C ARG A 332 13.16 6.61 11.18
N VAL A 333 13.05 5.29 11.11
CA VAL A 333 13.20 4.53 9.86
C VAL A 333 12.21 5.02 8.80
N TYR A 334 10.95 5.24 9.20
CA TYR A 334 9.93 5.76 8.29
C TYR A 334 10.11 7.23 7.96
N LEU A 335 10.62 8.04 8.90
CA LEU A 335 10.98 9.44 8.64
C LEU A 335 12.10 9.54 7.59
N GLU A 336 13.16 8.77 7.75
CA GLU A 336 14.30 8.76 6.82
C GLU A 336 13.92 8.22 5.45
N TRP A 337 13.14 7.13 5.42
CA TRP A 337 12.65 6.58 4.16
C TRP A 337 11.71 7.55 3.45
N GLY A 338 10.77 8.16 4.19
CA GLY A 338 9.84 9.17 3.67
C GLY A 338 10.56 10.37 3.04
N LYS A 339 11.65 10.86 3.66
CA LYS A 339 12.50 11.91 3.07
C LYS A 339 13.13 11.49 1.73
N ARG A 340 13.52 10.22 1.59
CA ARG A 340 14.15 9.71 0.35
C ARG A 340 13.16 9.58 -0.79
N VAL A 341 11.92 9.17 -0.49
CA VAL A 341 10.88 8.91 -1.50
C VAL A 341 9.87 10.04 -1.64
N ASP A 342 10.09 11.19 -1.00
CA ASP A 342 9.14 12.31 -0.91
C ASP A 342 7.74 11.86 -0.44
N TYR A 343 7.66 11.41 0.82
CA TYR A 343 6.43 10.99 1.48
C TYR A 343 6.44 11.39 2.96
N ASP A 344 5.37 12.05 3.40
CA ASP A 344 5.23 12.46 4.80
C ASP A 344 5.04 11.24 5.70
N TRP A 345 5.92 11.11 6.70
CA TRP A 345 5.90 10.01 7.66
C TRP A 345 4.58 9.94 8.43
N ARG A 346 3.91 11.07 8.62
CA ARG A 346 2.60 11.16 9.31
C ARG A 346 1.54 10.28 8.63
N ASN A 347 1.63 10.11 7.31
CA ASN A 347 0.68 9.30 6.55
C ASN A 347 0.82 7.77 6.77
N TYR A 348 1.91 7.30 7.39
CA TYR A 348 2.05 5.90 7.81
C TYR A 348 1.31 5.60 9.11
N TYR A 349 1.16 6.59 9.98
CA TYR A 349 0.66 6.42 11.34
C TYR A 349 -0.82 6.80 11.45
N SER A 350 -1.48 6.25 12.47
CA SER A 350 -2.75 6.82 12.91
C SER A 350 -2.49 8.14 13.64
N SER A 351 -3.51 9.00 13.75
CA SER A 351 -3.41 10.30 14.44
C SER A 351 -2.88 10.17 15.89
N THR A 352 -3.22 9.09 16.59
CA THR A 352 -2.67 8.79 17.93
C THR A 352 -1.17 8.51 17.89
N LEU A 353 -0.70 7.73 16.92
CA LEU A 353 0.72 7.37 16.79
C LEU A 353 1.55 8.54 16.25
N GLU A 354 0.99 9.34 15.35
CA GLU A 354 1.56 10.59 14.90
C GLU A 354 1.89 11.51 16.09
N LYS A 355 0.89 11.78 16.95
CA LYS A 355 1.08 12.57 18.17
C LYS A 355 2.15 11.98 19.09
N LYS A 356 2.17 10.65 19.26
CA LYS A 356 3.18 9.94 20.05
C LYS A 356 4.60 10.17 19.52
N PHE A 357 4.77 10.24 18.20
CA PHE A 357 6.07 10.33 17.54
C PHE A 357 6.43 11.73 17.05
N ASN A 358 5.63 12.75 17.40
CA ASN A 358 5.87 14.14 17.00
C ASN A 358 7.24 14.69 17.43
N TRP A 359 7.86 14.10 18.46
CA TRP A 359 9.21 14.47 18.92
C TRP A 359 10.30 14.23 17.87
N MET A 360 10.07 13.39 16.86
CA MET A 360 11.06 13.12 15.80
C MET A 360 11.24 14.29 14.83
N ASP A 361 10.15 15.00 14.57
CA ASP A 361 10.04 16.05 13.56
C ASP A 361 8.97 17.04 14.04
N PRO A 362 9.29 17.83 15.08
CA PRO A 362 8.36 18.80 15.62
C PRO A 362 8.04 19.85 14.54
N LYS A 363 6.75 20.14 14.37
CA LYS A 363 6.33 21.23 13.48
C LYS A 363 6.95 22.55 13.93
N PRO A 364 7.35 23.45 13.00
CA PRO A 364 7.76 24.79 13.37
C PRO A 364 6.62 25.49 14.12
N ALA A 365 6.96 26.21 15.19
CA ALA A 365 6.04 26.78 16.17
C ALA A 365 4.98 27.76 15.60
N GLU A 366 5.07 28.12 14.32
CA GLU A 366 4.17 29.05 13.63
C GLU A 366 2.82 28.40 13.22
N GLU A 367 2.71 27.07 13.19
CA GLU A 367 1.45 26.37 12.86
C GLU A 367 0.58 26.03 14.09
N GLU A 368 1.08 26.18 15.33
CA GLU A 368 0.29 25.91 16.55
C GLU A 368 -0.52 27.14 17.03
N ALA A 369 -0.40 28.29 16.36
CA ALA A 369 -1.06 29.54 16.72
C ALA A 369 -2.30 29.90 15.87
N GLN A 370 -2.87 28.95 15.11
CA GLN A 370 -4.15 29.08 14.40
C GLN A 370 -5.10 27.96 14.83
#